data_AF-A0A9D1WNM1-F1
#
_entry.id   AF-A0A9D1WNM1-F1
#
_cell.length_a   1.000
_cell.length_b   1.000
_cell.length_c   1.000
_cell.angle_alpha   90.00
_cell.angle_beta   90.00
_cell.angle_gamma   90.00
#
_symmetry.space_group_name_H-M   'P 1'
#
loop_
_entity.id
_entity.type
_entity.pdbx_description
1 polymer ?
#
loop_
_entity_poly.entity_id
_entity_poly.type
_entity_poly.pdbx_seq_one_letter_code
_entity_poly.pdbx_strand_id
1 'polypeptide(L)'
;MKKTLLATAIVSALGASAVAQAATVYDQDGTRVDIYGRIAMAIESGGTEYDGGVYEDNGAEFVDASSRLGLRLQHMVSSDLTAFGHLEWRFRADEAGNRNGNDFDAFSETRQAYMGLRSNTWGTLQAGNFDSFYFQAVTKPFDNYVTEGFEFSGHASQSRGDSIGYITPKLNGFQAFLQAKHYTERGEGEGSQRDEEIVAQGGVVYETGGLRLAAGFIDDKAVAVRGATSRFDTVSGTGNDEVRYGASAEYQFTPEFSARLGYETRDQNDDYGDNNGWDRAGLGMTYAVNEWT
;
A
#
# COMPACT_ATOMS: atom_id res chain seq x y z
N MET A 1 18.02 -38.46 1.46
CA MET A 1 16.97 -38.33 0.43
C MET A 1 16.97 -36.89 -0.06
N LYS A 2 17.13 -36.68 -1.36
CA LYS A 2 17.11 -35.33 -1.99
C LYS A 2 15.70 -34.77 -1.86
N LYS A 3 15.47 -33.85 -0.92
CA LYS A 3 14.21 -33.11 -0.85
C LYS A 3 14.30 -32.03 -1.91
N THR A 4 13.74 -32.32 -3.08
CA THR A 4 13.48 -31.31 -4.10
C THR A 4 12.51 -30.31 -3.47
N LEU A 5 13.04 -29.18 -3.01
CA LEU A 5 12.25 -27.99 -2.71
C LEU A 5 11.56 -27.60 -4.02
N LEU A 6 10.32 -28.05 -4.20
CA LEU A 6 9.36 -27.32 -5.02
C LEU A 6 8.99 -26.07 -4.21
N ALA A 7 9.95 -25.16 -4.10
CA ALA A 7 9.70 -23.79 -3.72
C ALA A 7 8.96 -23.16 -4.91
N THR A 8 7.66 -23.43 -5.00
CA THR A 8 6.79 -22.73 -5.92
C THR A 8 6.76 -21.29 -5.43
N ALA A 9 7.63 -20.46 -6.01
CA ALA A 9 7.64 -19.01 -5.84
C ALA A 9 6.34 -18.48 -6.46
N ILE A 10 5.24 -18.54 -5.70
CA ILE A 10 3.96 -17.95 -6.11
C ILE A 10 3.99 -16.48 -5.71
N VAL A 11 4.80 -15.73 -6.45
CA VAL A 11 4.77 -14.26 -6.51
C VAL A 11 3.91 -13.88 -7.70
N SER A 12 2.65 -13.51 -7.44
CA SER A 12 1.88 -12.62 -8.32
C SER A 12 0.46 -12.46 -7.77
N ALA A 13 0.17 -11.28 -7.24
CA ALA A 13 -1.16 -10.66 -7.30
C ALA A 13 -1.05 -9.19 -6.87
N LEU A 14 -0.21 -8.38 -7.56
CA LEU A 14 0.00 -6.92 -7.33
C LEU A 14 1.20 -6.54 -6.43
N GLY A 15 2.41 -6.81 -6.92
CA GLY A 15 3.63 -6.21 -6.36
C GLY A 15 4.62 -7.24 -5.87
N ALA A 16 5.51 -7.66 -6.77
CA ALA A 16 6.79 -8.27 -6.42
C ALA A 16 7.78 -7.23 -5.85
N SER A 17 7.33 -6.28 -5.01
CA SER A 17 8.23 -5.37 -4.33
C SER A 17 8.95 -6.15 -3.24
N ALA A 18 10.14 -6.63 -3.59
CA ALA A 18 11.08 -7.33 -2.73
C ALA A 18 10.46 -8.48 -1.91
N VAL A 19 10.72 -9.72 -2.34
CA VAL A 19 10.93 -10.80 -1.38
C VAL A 19 12.24 -10.46 -0.63
N ALA A 20 12.20 -9.39 0.16
CA ALA A 20 13.23 -9.07 1.13
C ALA A 20 13.34 -10.31 2.00
N GLN A 21 14.52 -10.92 1.97
CA GLN A 21 14.92 -12.17 2.60
C GLN A 21 13.99 -12.67 3.71
N ALA A 22 12.89 -13.31 3.33
CA ALA A 22 11.97 -13.91 4.28
C ALA A 22 12.55 -15.25 4.72
N ALA A 23 12.67 -15.45 6.02
CA ALA A 23 13.14 -16.70 6.60
C ALA A 23 11.96 -17.63 6.86
N THR A 24 11.99 -18.83 6.28
CA THR A 24 10.98 -19.85 6.58
C THR A 24 11.27 -20.45 7.95
N VAL A 25 10.33 -20.28 8.89
CA VAL A 25 10.44 -20.78 10.27
C VAL A 25 9.62 -22.04 10.50
N TYR A 26 8.65 -22.32 9.62
CA TYR A 26 7.85 -23.53 9.63
C TYR A 26 7.47 -23.92 8.20
N ASP A 27 7.60 -25.21 7.87
CA ASP A 27 7.22 -25.77 6.57
C ASP A 27 6.98 -27.28 6.74
N GLN A 28 5.76 -27.64 7.12
CA GLN A 28 5.31 -29.02 7.32
C GLN A 28 3.83 -29.16 6.97
N ASP A 29 3.45 -30.36 6.49
CA ASP A 29 2.05 -30.75 6.22
C ASP A 29 1.24 -29.72 5.40
N GLY A 30 1.86 -29.17 4.35
CA GLY A 30 1.25 -28.18 3.48
C GLY A 30 1.09 -26.78 4.09
N THR A 31 1.59 -26.57 5.31
CA THR A 31 1.57 -25.30 6.03
C THR A 31 2.96 -24.67 6.05
N ARG A 32 3.03 -23.39 5.72
CA ARG A 32 4.27 -22.62 5.71
C ARG A 32 4.11 -21.30 6.47
N VAL A 33 5.12 -20.95 7.25
CA VAL A 33 5.25 -19.67 7.94
C VAL A 33 6.59 -19.06 7.61
N ASP A 34 6.55 -17.86 7.03
CA ASP A 34 7.73 -17.05 6.77
C ASP A 34 7.72 -15.81 7.69
N ILE A 35 8.87 -15.48 8.26
CA ILE A 35 9.13 -14.21 8.95
C ILE A 35 9.96 -13.31 8.04
N TYR A 36 9.64 -12.02 8.00
CA TYR A 36 10.40 -11.04 7.23
C TYR A 36 10.41 -9.70 7.96
N GLY A 37 11.31 -8.81 7.57
CA GLY A 37 11.38 -7.47 8.15
C GLY A 37 12.55 -6.66 7.63
N ARG A 38 12.64 -5.43 8.12
CA ARG A 38 13.76 -4.51 7.90
C ARG A 38 13.85 -3.52 9.06
N ILE A 39 15.08 -3.14 9.41
CA ILE A 39 15.35 -1.89 10.12
C ILE A 39 15.82 -0.92 9.05
N ALA A 40 15.12 0.19 8.88
CA ALA A 40 15.41 1.20 7.89
C ALA A 40 15.68 2.53 8.60
N MET A 41 16.90 3.04 8.48
CA MET A 41 17.31 4.31 9.05
C MET A 41 17.67 5.27 7.93
N ALA A 42 17.35 6.55 8.10
CA ALA A 42 17.72 7.60 7.17
C ALA A 42 18.30 8.82 7.91
N ILE A 43 18.94 9.69 7.14
CA ILE A 43 19.15 11.08 7.54
C ILE A 43 18.23 11.90 6.65
N GLU A 44 17.32 12.63 7.26
CA GLU A 44 16.43 13.56 6.58
C GLU A 44 16.92 14.99 6.81
N SER A 45 16.79 15.85 5.81
CA SER A 45 17.18 17.27 5.88
C SER A 45 16.48 18.05 4.78
N GLY A 46 16.22 19.34 5.00
CA GLY A 46 15.43 20.17 4.09
C GLY A 46 13.93 19.98 4.31
N GLY A 47 13.10 20.70 3.55
CA GLY A 47 11.66 20.79 3.78
C GLY A 47 11.20 22.25 3.81
N THR A 48 9.90 22.47 3.97
CA THR A 48 9.33 23.82 4.02
C THR A 48 9.84 24.55 5.27
N GLU A 49 10.43 25.73 5.09
CA GLU A 49 10.91 26.55 6.23
C GLU A 49 9.76 27.17 7.05
N TYR A 50 8.53 27.08 6.53
CA TYR A 50 7.32 27.62 7.13
C TYR A 50 6.11 26.71 6.89
N ASP A 51 5.57 26.08 7.93
CA ASP A 51 4.25 25.43 7.91
C ASP A 51 3.26 26.21 8.79
N GLY A 52 2.04 26.45 8.26
CA GLY A 52 1.01 27.22 8.96
C GLY A 52 1.42 28.65 9.40
N GLY A 53 2.47 29.22 8.80
CA GLY A 53 3.04 30.52 9.18
C GLY A 53 4.02 30.49 10.35
N VAL A 54 4.43 29.30 10.82
CA VAL A 54 5.43 29.08 11.86
C VAL A 54 6.73 28.62 11.20
N TYR A 55 7.87 29.14 11.65
CA TYR A 55 9.17 28.67 11.17
C TYR A 55 9.42 27.23 11.65
N GLU A 56 9.75 26.34 10.74
CA GLU A 56 10.15 24.96 11.04
C GLU A 56 11.66 24.79 10.84
N ASP A 57 12.32 24.22 11.85
CA ASP A 57 13.73 23.85 11.72
C ASP A 57 13.82 22.59 10.85
N ASN A 58 14.25 22.76 9.61
CA ASN A 58 14.43 21.69 8.62
C ASN A 58 15.88 21.17 8.57
N GLY A 59 16.60 21.29 9.69
CA GLY A 59 17.94 20.76 9.89
C GLY A 59 18.03 19.24 9.70
N ALA A 60 19.26 18.72 9.66
CA ALA A 60 19.47 17.30 9.47
C ALA A 60 19.10 16.49 10.73
N GLU A 61 18.28 15.47 10.57
CA GLU A 61 17.85 14.56 11.64
C GLU A 61 18.08 13.10 11.23
N PHE A 62 18.40 12.25 12.21
CA PHE A 62 18.47 10.81 12.02
C PHE A 62 17.13 10.18 12.40
N VAL A 63 16.50 9.48 11.45
CA VAL A 63 15.11 9.03 11.58
C VAL A 63 14.92 7.54 11.26
N ASP A 64 13.86 6.94 11.80
CA ASP A 64 13.30 5.68 11.30
C ASP A 64 12.57 5.89 9.98
N ALA A 65 13.06 5.21 8.94
CA ALA A 65 12.58 5.33 7.58
C ALA A 65 11.62 4.16 7.23
N SER A 66 10.57 3.99 8.03
CA SER A 66 9.60 2.89 7.94
C SER A 66 10.23 1.50 8.16
N SER A 67 10.75 1.24 9.36
CA SER A 67 11.10 -0.11 9.80
C SER A 67 9.87 -1.02 9.93
N ARG A 68 10.04 -2.32 9.64
CA ARG A 68 8.93 -3.29 9.54
C ARG A 68 9.29 -4.68 10.05
N LEU A 69 8.32 -5.35 10.64
CA LEU A 69 8.36 -6.78 10.99
C LEU A 69 7.06 -7.43 10.52
N GLY A 70 7.14 -8.60 9.90
CA GLY A 70 5.95 -9.28 9.41
C GLY A 70 6.05 -10.80 9.32
N LEU A 71 4.87 -11.40 9.19
CA LEU A 71 4.64 -12.82 9.04
C LEU A 71 3.80 -13.08 7.79
N ARG A 72 4.15 -14.13 7.05
CA ARG A 72 3.34 -14.67 5.96
C ARG A 72 2.97 -16.10 6.28
N LEU A 73 1.68 -16.39 6.22
CA LEU A 73 1.08 -17.68 6.55
C LEU A 73 0.50 -18.26 5.27
N GLN A 74 0.74 -19.55 5.02
CA GLN A 74 0.15 -20.27 3.90
C GLN A 74 -0.23 -21.68 4.33
N HIS A 75 -1.38 -22.17 3.86
CA HIS A 75 -1.82 -23.54 4.05
C HIS A 75 -2.46 -24.05 2.75
N MET A 76 -1.90 -25.13 2.20
CA MET A 76 -2.41 -25.80 1.02
C MET A 76 -3.63 -26.64 1.41
N VAL A 77 -4.82 -26.16 1.07
CA VAL A 77 -6.10 -26.85 1.33
C VAL A 77 -6.33 -27.96 0.31
N SER A 78 -5.95 -27.73 -0.94
CA SER A 78 -5.94 -28.72 -2.02
C SER A 78 -4.87 -28.36 -3.06
N SER A 79 -4.76 -29.14 -4.13
CA SER A 79 -3.83 -28.85 -5.23
C SER A 79 -4.10 -27.51 -5.95
N ASP A 80 -5.32 -26.98 -5.86
CA ASP A 80 -5.71 -25.71 -6.49
C ASP A 80 -5.99 -24.61 -5.46
N LEU A 81 -6.38 -24.94 -4.22
CA LEU A 81 -6.80 -23.96 -3.22
C LEU A 81 -5.76 -23.80 -2.10
N THR A 82 -5.33 -22.56 -1.87
CA THR A 82 -4.44 -22.17 -0.78
C THR A 82 -5.10 -21.13 0.10
N ALA A 83 -5.15 -21.37 1.41
CA ALA A 83 -5.44 -20.34 2.39
C ALA A 83 -4.15 -19.58 2.72
N PHE A 84 -4.24 -18.27 2.88
CA PHE A 84 -3.08 -17.45 3.23
C PHE A 84 -3.46 -16.36 4.24
N GLY A 85 -2.45 -15.88 4.96
CA GLY A 85 -2.54 -14.77 5.89
C GLY A 85 -1.28 -13.91 5.85
N HIS A 86 -1.43 -12.64 6.21
CA HIS A 86 -0.36 -11.67 6.23
C HIS A 86 -0.52 -10.76 7.44
N LEU A 87 0.55 -10.60 8.20
CA LEU A 87 0.66 -9.65 9.31
C LEU A 87 1.92 -8.82 9.11
N GLU A 88 1.82 -7.51 9.25
CA GLU A 88 2.95 -6.58 9.17
C GLU A 88 2.73 -5.46 10.17
N TRP A 89 3.76 -5.19 10.98
CA TRP A 89 3.83 -4.05 11.88
C TRP A 89 4.92 -3.09 11.43
N ARG A 90 4.67 -1.80 11.63
CA ARG A 90 5.72 -0.78 11.68
C ARG A 90 6.14 -0.57 13.14
N PHE A 91 7.42 -0.33 13.32
CA PHE A 91 8.01 0.01 14.61
C PHE A 91 9.00 1.16 14.41
N ARG A 92 9.25 1.95 15.46
CA ARG A 92 10.20 3.06 15.43
C ARG A 92 11.54 2.60 15.97
N ALA A 93 12.58 2.56 15.13
CA ALA A 93 13.89 2.03 15.49
C ALA A 93 14.88 3.10 16.01
N ASP A 94 14.58 4.39 15.82
CA ASP A 94 15.35 5.56 16.28
C ASP A 94 14.98 6.05 17.69
N GLU A 95 13.77 5.76 18.17
CA GLU A 95 13.27 6.25 19.46
C GLU A 95 13.54 5.28 20.63
N ALA A 96 13.96 5.82 21.78
CA ALA A 96 14.04 5.07 23.03
C ALA A 96 12.73 5.20 23.81
N GLY A 97 11.97 4.11 23.92
CA GLY A 97 10.71 4.10 24.65
C GLY A 97 10.81 4.49 26.13
N ASN A 98 9.76 5.13 26.62
CA ASN A 98 9.41 5.33 28.04
C ASN A 98 10.57 5.75 28.98
N ARG A 99 11.29 6.81 28.63
CA ARG A 99 12.03 7.60 29.61
C ARG A 99 11.24 8.88 29.87
N ASN A 100 10.54 8.93 31.00
CA ASN A 100 9.79 10.10 31.53
C ASN A 100 8.30 10.24 31.14
N GLY A 101 7.57 9.15 30.89
CA GLY A 101 6.11 9.22 30.76
C GLY A 101 5.57 9.64 29.39
N ASN A 102 6.39 9.51 28.34
CA ASN A 102 5.90 9.59 26.96
C ASN A 102 5.17 8.29 26.61
N ASP A 103 3.97 8.39 26.01
CA ASP A 103 3.15 7.30 25.48
C ASP A 103 3.79 6.64 24.23
N PHE A 104 5.03 6.17 24.35
CA PHE A 104 5.73 5.50 23.26
C PHE A 104 5.21 4.08 23.07
N ASP A 105 4.66 3.80 21.89
CA ASP A 105 4.36 2.45 21.42
C ASP A 105 5.45 1.98 20.43
N ALA A 106 6.18 0.94 20.83
CA ALA A 106 7.21 0.35 19.99
C ALA A 106 6.65 -0.16 18.66
N PHE A 107 5.40 -0.65 18.64
CA PHE A 107 4.72 -1.09 17.43
C PHE A 107 3.64 -0.08 17.04
N SER A 108 4.10 1.04 16.48
CA SER A 108 3.28 2.22 16.20
C SER A 108 2.12 2.01 15.21
N GLU A 109 2.16 0.99 14.35
CA GLU A 109 1.11 0.71 13.38
C GLU A 109 1.02 -0.79 13.05
N THR A 110 -0.19 -1.37 13.11
CA THR A 110 -0.48 -2.63 12.39
C THR A 110 -0.73 -2.28 10.93
N ARG A 111 0.33 -2.31 10.13
CA ARG A 111 0.32 -1.83 8.75
C ARG A 111 -0.50 -2.72 7.82
N GLN A 112 -0.42 -4.04 7.96
CA GLN A 112 -1.22 -4.99 7.19
C GLN A 112 -1.65 -6.15 8.09
N ALA A 113 -2.91 -6.53 8.01
CA ALA A 113 -3.45 -7.68 8.72
C ALA A 113 -4.65 -8.24 7.96
N TYR A 114 -4.41 -9.25 7.13
CA TYR A 114 -5.45 -9.80 6.26
C TYR A 114 -5.26 -11.29 6.03
N MET A 115 -6.33 -11.93 5.56
CA MET A 115 -6.32 -13.33 5.17
C MET A 115 -7.19 -13.56 3.95
N GLY A 116 -7.00 -14.69 3.29
CA GLY A 116 -7.72 -14.98 2.07
C GLY A 116 -7.56 -16.40 1.57
N LEU A 117 -8.23 -16.63 0.44
CA LEU A 117 -8.19 -17.86 -0.34
C LEU A 117 -7.71 -17.53 -1.74
N ARG A 118 -6.77 -18.32 -2.24
CA ARG A 118 -6.23 -18.21 -3.59
C ARG A 118 -6.39 -19.52 -4.33
N SER A 119 -6.92 -19.44 -5.54
CA SER A 119 -7.06 -20.54 -6.49
C SER A 119 -6.56 -20.11 -7.86
N ASN A 120 -5.86 -21.01 -8.56
CA ASN A 120 -5.44 -20.76 -9.94
C ASN A 120 -6.65 -20.75 -10.89
N THR A 121 -7.71 -21.47 -10.51
CA THR A 121 -8.95 -21.59 -11.28
C THR A 121 -9.90 -20.42 -11.01
N TRP A 122 -10.03 -19.99 -9.76
CA TRP A 122 -11.08 -19.05 -9.32
C TRP A 122 -10.56 -17.66 -8.95
N GLY A 123 -9.25 -17.46 -8.82
CA GLY A 123 -8.65 -16.19 -8.44
C GLY A 123 -8.40 -16.09 -6.94
N THR A 124 -8.27 -14.86 -6.44
CA THR A 124 -7.91 -14.57 -5.05
C THR A 124 -8.98 -13.73 -4.40
N LEU A 125 -9.49 -14.16 -3.25
CA LEU A 125 -10.36 -13.38 -2.38
C LEU A 125 -9.63 -13.12 -1.07
N GLN A 126 -9.63 -11.86 -0.60
CA GLN A 126 -9.02 -11.49 0.67
C GLN A 126 -9.85 -10.46 1.43
N ALA A 127 -9.73 -10.48 2.76
CA ALA A 127 -10.40 -9.54 3.64
C ALA A 127 -9.51 -9.14 4.82
N GLY A 128 -9.71 -7.92 5.32
CA GLY A 128 -9.01 -7.37 6.47
C GLY A 128 -8.38 -6.01 6.18
N ASN A 129 -7.20 -5.79 6.73
CA ASN A 129 -6.42 -4.58 6.59
C ASN A 129 -5.33 -4.74 5.52
N PHE A 130 -5.56 -4.19 4.33
CA PHE A 130 -4.59 -4.21 3.25
C PHE A 130 -4.64 -2.97 2.36
N ASP A 131 -3.53 -2.69 1.66
CA ASP A 131 -3.40 -1.57 0.72
C ASP A 131 -4.33 -1.73 -0.49
N SER A 132 -4.76 -0.61 -1.05
CA SER A 132 -5.69 -0.57 -2.18
C SER A 132 -5.13 -1.31 -3.40
N PHE A 133 -5.94 -2.19 -4.02
CA PHE A 133 -5.59 -2.78 -5.31
C PHE A 133 -5.37 -1.73 -6.41
N TYR A 134 -6.14 -0.63 -6.42
CA TYR A 134 -5.88 0.50 -7.32
C TYR A 134 -4.48 1.06 -7.08
N PHE A 135 -4.15 1.39 -5.82
CA PHE A 135 -2.83 1.89 -5.46
C PHE A 135 -1.73 0.92 -5.90
N GLN A 136 -1.86 -0.37 -5.58
CA GLN A 136 -0.86 -1.38 -5.91
C GLN A 136 -0.68 -1.58 -7.42
N ALA A 137 -1.76 -1.46 -8.20
CA ALA A 137 -1.74 -1.71 -9.63
C ALA A 137 -1.30 -0.49 -10.45
N VAL A 138 -1.82 0.69 -10.11
CA VAL A 138 -1.77 1.91 -10.93
C VAL A 138 -0.71 2.88 -10.43
N THR A 139 -0.76 3.25 -9.15
CA THR A 139 0.06 4.32 -8.54
C THR A 139 1.44 3.84 -8.10
N LYS A 140 1.52 2.71 -7.39
CA LYS A 140 2.75 2.15 -6.79
C LYS A 140 3.92 1.99 -7.76
N PRO A 141 3.73 1.68 -9.06
CA PRO A 141 4.84 1.70 -10.00
C PRO A 141 5.60 3.02 -10.06
N PHE A 142 4.99 4.16 -9.69
CA PHE A 142 5.63 5.48 -9.65
C PHE A 142 6.17 5.87 -8.27
N ASP A 143 5.70 5.20 -7.23
CA ASP A 143 6.14 5.37 -5.86
C ASP A 143 7.59 4.88 -5.70
N ASN A 144 8.53 5.81 -5.76
CA ASN A 144 9.92 5.58 -5.37
C ASN A 144 10.19 6.41 -4.10
N TYR A 145 11.01 5.86 -3.21
CA TYR A 145 11.60 6.45 -1.99
C TYR A 145 11.03 5.98 -0.65
N VAL A 146 11.85 6.18 0.40
CA VAL A 146 11.76 5.49 1.70
C VAL A 146 10.78 6.18 2.65
N THR A 147 10.52 7.48 2.46
CA THR A 147 9.67 8.28 3.35
C THR A 147 8.60 9.10 2.59
N GLU A 148 8.93 9.97 1.63
CA GLU A 148 7.93 10.71 0.81
C GLU A 148 8.48 10.97 -0.62
N GLY A 149 7.74 10.57 -1.66
CA GLY A 149 8.25 10.52 -3.05
C GLY A 149 7.69 11.58 -4.01
N PHE A 150 8.17 11.55 -5.26
CA PHE A 150 7.51 12.21 -6.40
C PHE A 150 6.29 11.41 -6.83
N GLU A 151 5.22 11.54 -6.07
CA GLU A 151 3.96 10.81 -6.29
C GLU A 151 3.05 11.55 -7.27
N PHE A 152 2.10 10.82 -7.86
CA PHE A 152 1.00 11.48 -8.57
C PHE A 152 0.24 12.34 -7.58
N SER A 153 -0.39 11.81 -6.55
CA SER A 153 -0.84 12.60 -5.40
C SER A 153 -0.17 12.07 -4.14
N GLY A 154 0.20 12.91 -3.18
CA GLY A 154 0.67 12.46 -1.86
C GLY A 154 -0.18 11.30 -1.31
N HIS A 155 0.43 10.27 -0.73
CA HIS A 155 -0.24 9.07 -0.19
C HIS A 155 -1.37 9.44 0.81
N ALA A 156 -2.55 8.81 0.87
CA ALA A 156 -3.02 7.55 0.32
C ALA A 156 -4.46 7.68 -0.24
N SER A 157 -4.76 7.00 -1.36
CA SER A 157 -6.11 6.87 -1.93
C SER A 157 -6.59 5.43 -1.79
N GLN A 158 -7.64 5.24 -0.99
CA GLN A 158 -7.58 4.38 0.19
C GLN A 158 -7.95 2.90 0.00
N SER A 159 -7.16 2.03 0.61
CA SER A 159 -7.75 1.02 1.50
C SER A 159 -6.76 0.66 2.59
N ARG A 160 -7.30 0.36 3.77
CA ARG A 160 -6.73 -0.32 4.95
C ARG A 160 -7.85 -0.44 5.99
N GLY A 161 -7.90 -1.53 6.75
CA GLY A 161 -9.03 -1.92 7.61
C GLY A 161 -10.34 -2.19 6.85
N ASP A 162 -11.19 -3.09 7.38
CA ASP A 162 -12.58 -3.31 6.95
C ASP A 162 -12.77 -3.44 5.42
N SER A 163 -11.78 -4.04 4.77
CA SER A 163 -11.71 -4.16 3.32
C SER A 163 -11.93 -5.61 2.88
N ILE A 164 -12.57 -5.78 1.73
CA ILE A 164 -12.69 -7.05 1.00
C ILE A 164 -12.31 -6.83 -0.45
N GLY A 165 -11.57 -7.77 -1.03
CA GLY A 165 -11.05 -7.64 -2.39
C GLY A 165 -10.99 -8.97 -3.11
N TYR A 166 -11.26 -8.92 -4.41
CA TYR A 166 -11.16 -10.03 -5.35
C TYR A 166 -10.27 -9.69 -6.54
N ILE A 167 -9.40 -10.64 -6.94
CA ILE A 167 -8.54 -10.57 -8.12
C ILE A 167 -8.77 -11.82 -8.96
N THR A 168 -9.02 -11.65 -10.26
CA THR A 168 -9.26 -12.78 -11.17
C THR A 168 -7.99 -13.62 -11.40
N PRO A 169 -8.12 -14.87 -11.86
CA PRO A 169 -7.01 -15.58 -12.49
C PRO A 169 -6.39 -14.75 -13.61
N LYS A 170 -5.12 -15.02 -13.93
CA LYS A 170 -4.44 -14.43 -15.08
C LYS A 170 -4.85 -15.15 -16.36
N LEU A 171 -5.56 -14.45 -17.24
CA LEU A 171 -6.10 -14.97 -18.50
C LEU A 171 -5.34 -14.35 -19.67
N ASN A 172 -4.37 -15.07 -20.24
CA ASN A 172 -3.56 -14.58 -21.38
C ASN A 172 -2.93 -13.19 -21.14
N GLY A 173 -2.44 -12.96 -19.93
CA GLY A 173 -1.85 -11.67 -19.54
C GLY A 173 -2.82 -10.72 -18.83
N PHE A 174 -4.14 -10.91 -18.96
CA PHE A 174 -5.14 -10.05 -18.32
C PHE A 174 -5.48 -10.50 -16.90
N GLN A 175 -5.66 -9.54 -16.01
CA GLN A 175 -6.28 -9.68 -14.69
C GLN A 175 -7.18 -8.50 -14.42
N ALA A 176 -8.33 -8.76 -13.79
CA ALA A 176 -9.18 -7.71 -13.23
C ALA A 176 -9.16 -7.80 -11.70
N PHE A 177 -9.40 -6.68 -11.05
CA PHE A 177 -9.54 -6.61 -9.60
C PHE A 177 -10.71 -5.71 -9.21
N LEU A 178 -11.34 -6.06 -8.11
CA LEU A 178 -12.38 -5.26 -7.46
C LEU A 178 -12.16 -5.33 -5.95
N GLN A 179 -12.35 -4.20 -5.29
CA GLN A 179 -12.23 -4.10 -3.86
C GLN A 179 -13.26 -3.10 -3.32
N ALA A 180 -13.73 -3.37 -2.11
CA ALA A 180 -14.60 -2.50 -1.35
C ALA A 180 -14.05 -2.32 0.07
N LYS A 181 -14.20 -1.13 0.62
CA LYS A 181 -13.91 -0.82 2.02
C LYS A 181 -15.17 -0.27 2.67
N HIS A 182 -15.52 -0.80 3.85
CA HIS A 182 -16.64 -0.30 4.63
C HIS A 182 -16.16 0.69 5.67
N TYR A 183 -16.66 1.92 5.59
CA TYR A 183 -16.56 2.92 6.65
C TYR A 183 -17.80 2.78 7.52
N THR A 184 -17.61 2.53 8.81
CA THR A 184 -18.71 2.35 9.77
C THR A 184 -18.85 3.54 10.69
N GLU A 185 -20.10 3.93 10.96
CA GLU A 185 -20.49 4.86 12.03
C GLU A 185 -20.79 4.13 13.37
N ARG A 186 -20.57 2.82 13.42
CA ARG A 186 -20.91 2.03 14.62
C ARG A 186 -20.07 2.48 15.81
N GLY A 187 -20.76 2.93 16.87
CA GLY A 187 -20.13 3.41 18.10
C GLY A 187 -19.85 4.91 18.10
N GLU A 188 -20.26 5.63 17.06
CA GLU A 188 -20.23 7.07 17.02
C GLU A 188 -21.32 7.68 17.93
N GLY A 189 -20.99 8.82 18.54
CA GLY A 189 -21.89 9.57 19.40
C GLY A 189 -22.82 10.49 18.60
N GLU A 190 -23.88 10.96 19.23
CA GLU A 190 -24.80 11.93 18.65
C GLU A 190 -24.05 13.21 18.24
N GLY A 191 -24.16 13.59 16.97
CA GLY A 191 -23.45 14.75 16.38
C GLY A 191 -22.12 14.44 15.69
N SER A 192 -21.74 13.16 15.52
CA SER A 192 -20.59 12.76 14.68
C SER A 192 -20.83 13.13 13.21
N GLN A 193 -19.77 13.57 12.52
CA GLN A 193 -19.78 13.81 11.06
C GLN A 193 -19.21 12.64 10.26
N ARG A 194 -19.04 11.46 10.89
CA ARG A 194 -18.62 10.24 10.20
C ARG A 194 -19.83 9.57 9.57
N ASP A 195 -19.79 9.39 8.26
CA ASP A 195 -20.83 8.72 7.50
C ASP A 195 -20.51 7.24 7.28
N GLU A 196 -21.54 6.38 7.33
CA GLU A 196 -21.43 5.00 6.87
C GLU A 196 -21.40 4.95 5.33
N GLU A 197 -20.37 4.33 4.77
CA GLU A 197 -20.20 4.26 3.33
C GLU A 197 -19.40 3.03 2.88
N ILE A 198 -19.72 2.52 1.69
CA ILE A 198 -18.91 1.51 1.02
C ILE A 198 -18.19 2.17 -0.14
N VAL A 199 -16.88 2.32 0.02
CA VAL A 199 -16.00 2.90 -0.99
C VAL A 199 -15.51 1.78 -1.90
N ALA A 200 -15.74 1.95 -3.21
CA ALA A 200 -15.39 0.95 -4.21
C ALA A 200 -14.17 1.35 -5.05
N GLN A 201 -13.42 0.35 -5.48
CA GLN A 201 -12.26 0.53 -6.36
C GLN A 201 -12.06 -0.71 -7.22
N GLY A 202 -11.56 -0.49 -8.43
CA GLY A 202 -11.39 -1.58 -9.37
C GLY A 202 -10.51 -1.20 -10.53
N GLY A 203 -10.19 -2.20 -11.35
CA GLY A 203 -9.34 -1.97 -12.50
C GLY A 203 -8.88 -3.26 -13.15
N VAL A 204 -7.99 -3.06 -14.11
CA VAL A 204 -7.42 -4.12 -14.92
C VAL A 204 -5.92 -3.95 -15.04
N VAL A 205 -5.27 -5.10 -15.21
CA VAL A 205 -3.86 -5.24 -15.49
C VAL A 205 -3.71 -6.10 -16.73
N TYR A 206 -2.81 -5.71 -17.63
CA TYR A 206 -2.37 -6.53 -18.74
C TYR A 206 -0.85 -6.63 -18.76
N GLU A 207 -0.34 -7.85 -18.88
CA GLU A 207 1.10 -8.09 -18.93
C GLU A 207 1.45 -9.04 -20.07
N THR A 208 2.41 -8.64 -20.91
CA THR A 208 2.94 -9.47 -22.00
C THR A 208 4.39 -9.11 -22.29
N GLY A 209 5.28 -10.11 -22.30
CA GLY A 209 6.71 -9.87 -22.44
C GLY A 209 7.23 -8.89 -21.38
N GLY A 210 7.92 -7.83 -21.81
CA GLY A 210 8.39 -6.76 -20.93
C GLY A 210 7.35 -5.66 -20.64
N LEU A 211 6.15 -5.72 -21.25
CA LEU A 211 5.12 -4.71 -21.10
C LEU A 211 4.17 -5.04 -19.94
N ARG A 212 3.91 -4.04 -19.10
CA ARG A 212 2.84 -4.01 -18.11
C ARG A 212 1.97 -2.77 -18.34
N LEU A 213 0.66 -2.96 -18.41
CA LEU A 213 -0.35 -1.91 -18.44
C LEU A 213 -1.28 -2.08 -17.24
N ALA A 214 -1.66 -0.99 -16.60
CA ALA A 214 -2.68 -0.96 -15.57
C ALA A 214 -3.60 0.24 -15.79
N ALA A 215 -4.89 0.05 -15.51
CA ALA A 215 -5.86 1.14 -15.46
C ALA A 215 -6.91 0.82 -14.41
N GLY A 216 -7.40 1.83 -13.71
CA GLY A 216 -8.39 1.62 -12.67
C GLY A 216 -9.03 2.91 -12.20
N PHE A 217 -9.90 2.74 -11.21
CA PHE A 217 -10.56 3.81 -10.50
C PHE A 217 -10.58 3.51 -9.00
N ILE A 218 -10.72 4.58 -8.22
CA ILE A 218 -10.99 4.52 -6.79
C ILE A 218 -11.89 5.68 -6.41
N ASP A 219 -12.93 5.37 -5.65
CA ASP A 219 -13.72 6.38 -4.95
C ASP A 219 -12.86 7.01 -3.84
N ASP A 220 -12.53 8.29 -4.01
CA ASP A 220 -11.52 9.00 -3.22
C ASP A 220 -12.17 9.72 -2.03
N LYS A 221 -12.77 8.91 -1.16
CA LYS A 221 -13.53 9.32 0.02
C LYS A 221 -12.81 10.39 0.83
N ALA A 222 -13.48 11.51 1.05
CA ALA A 222 -13.04 12.50 2.03
C ALA A 222 -13.23 11.93 3.46
N VAL A 223 -12.13 11.80 4.23
CA VAL A 223 -12.19 11.27 5.60
C VAL A 223 -12.05 12.40 6.61
N ALA A 224 -13.05 12.55 7.47
CA ALA A 224 -12.97 13.40 8.67
C ALA A 224 -12.04 12.76 9.72
N VAL A 225 -11.04 13.51 10.20
CA VAL A 225 -10.18 13.08 11.32
C VAL A 225 -10.48 13.90 12.56
N ARG A 226 -10.68 13.17 13.67
CA ARG A 226 -10.90 13.72 14.99
C ARG A 226 -9.69 14.54 15.43
N GLY A 227 -9.81 15.86 15.50
CA GLY A 227 -8.82 16.73 16.13
C GLY A 227 -8.82 16.54 17.65
N ALA A 228 -7.64 16.43 18.27
CA ALA A 228 -7.51 16.17 19.72
C ALA A 228 -8.04 17.32 20.62
N THR A 229 -8.39 18.50 20.08
CA THR A 229 -8.73 19.68 20.87
C THR A 229 -9.89 20.55 20.36
N SER A 230 -10.56 20.20 19.25
CA SER A 230 -11.70 20.96 18.72
C SER A 230 -12.86 20.04 18.33
N ARG A 231 -14.08 20.41 18.73
CA ARG A 231 -15.36 19.81 18.29
C ARG A 231 -15.71 20.14 16.82
N PHE A 232 -14.69 20.38 16.00
CA PHE A 232 -14.78 20.57 14.57
C PHE A 232 -13.80 19.58 13.97
N ASP A 233 -14.35 18.57 13.28
CA ASP A 233 -13.56 17.58 12.58
C ASP A 233 -12.80 18.28 11.45
N THR A 234 -11.48 18.13 11.43
CA THR A 234 -10.67 18.54 10.30
C THR A 234 -10.73 17.40 9.28
N VAL A 235 -11.18 17.67 8.06
CA VAL A 235 -11.07 16.70 6.94
C VAL A 235 -9.58 16.45 6.71
N SER A 236 -9.09 15.23 6.95
CA SER A 236 -7.70 14.90 6.67
C SER A 236 -7.48 14.68 5.17
N GLY A 237 -7.28 15.78 4.45
CA GLY A 237 -6.12 16.01 3.59
C GLY A 237 -5.78 15.07 2.41
N THR A 238 -6.55 14.05 2.02
CA THR A 238 -6.20 13.27 0.80
C THR A 238 -7.35 13.04 -0.17
N GLY A 239 -8.53 12.60 0.28
CA GLY A 239 -9.72 12.44 -0.57
C GLY A 239 -10.56 13.72 -0.69
N ASN A 240 -11.37 13.83 -1.75
CA ASN A 240 -12.33 14.92 -1.97
C ASN A 240 -13.72 14.41 -2.37
N ASP A 241 -14.01 13.13 -2.11
CA ASP A 241 -15.29 12.47 -2.41
C ASP A 241 -15.60 12.33 -3.91
N GLU A 242 -14.62 12.57 -4.77
CA GLU A 242 -14.71 12.30 -6.21
C GLU A 242 -14.08 10.97 -6.58
N VAL A 243 -14.43 10.46 -7.76
CA VAL A 243 -13.75 9.28 -8.30
C VAL A 243 -12.43 9.71 -8.92
N ARG A 244 -11.35 9.08 -8.46
CA ARG A 244 -10.05 9.18 -9.08
C ARG A 244 -9.88 8.09 -10.13
N TYR A 245 -9.33 8.46 -11.27
CA TYR A 245 -8.98 7.54 -12.35
C TYR A 245 -7.47 7.58 -12.59
N GLY A 246 -6.92 6.44 -12.99
CA GLY A 246 -5.51 6.38 -13.32
C GLY A 246 -5.16 5.26 -14.27
N ALA A 247 -4.07 5.46 -14.99
CA ALA A 247 -3.46 4.46 -15.83
C ALA A 247 -1.92 4.55 -15.77
N SER A 248 -1.27 3.40 -15.83
CA SER A 248 0.18 3.32 -15.91
C SER A 248 0.63 2.27 -16.92
N ALA A 249 1.76 2.56 -17.55
CA ALA A 249 2.47 1.68 -18.45
C ALA A 249 3.92 1.56 -17.99
N GLU A 250 4.43 0.35 -17.93
CA GLU A 250 5.83 0.05 -17.66
C GLU A 250 6.36 -0.88 -18.74
N TYR A 251 7.58 -0.63 -19.21
CA TYR A 251 8.28 -1.51 -20.11
C TYR A 251 9.67 -1.83 -19.59
N GLN A 252 9.94 -3.13 -19.39
CA GLN A 252 11.26 -3.67 -19.07
C GLN A 252 12.03 -3.90 -20.38
N PHE A 253 13.01 -3.05 -20.66
CA PHE A 253 13.84 -3.14 -21.86
C PHE A 253 14.94 -4.19 -21.71
N THR A 254 15.59 -4.21 -20.54
CA THR A 254 16.59 -5.19 -20.12
C THR A 254 16.34 -5.54 -18.66
N PRO A 255 16.92 -6.62 -18.10
CA PRO A 255 16.79 -6.93 -16.68
C PRO A 255 17.17 -5.77 -15.75
N GLU A 256 18.09 -4.91 -16.18
CA GLU A 256 18.60 -3.77 -15.43
C GLU A 256 17.79 -2.48 -15.68
N PHE A 257 17.16 -2.35 -16.86
CA PHE A 257 16.56 -1.11 -17.31
C PHE A 257 15.04 -1.23 -17.56
N SER A 258 14.27 -0.39 -16.87
CA SER A 258 12.84 -0.19 -17.14
C SER A 258 12.48 1.29 -17.23
N ALA A 259 11.44 1.59 -18.00
CA ALA A 259 10.82 2.91 -18.02
C ALA A 259 9.31 2.80 -17.82
N ARG A 260 8.72 3.87 -17.28
CA ARG A 260 7.31 3.92 -16.91
C ARG A 260 6.71 5.28 -17.23
N LEU A 261 5.47 5.27 -17.75
CA LEU A 261 4.60 6.43 -17.95
C LEU A 261 3.30 6.22 -17.18
N GLY A 262 2.78 7.26 -16.54
CA GLY A 262 1.50 7.18 -15.83
C GLY A 262 0.76 8.50 -15.84
N TYR A 263 -0.53 8.40 -15.60
CA TYR A 263 -1.46 9.51 -15.50
C TYR A 263 -2.50 9.20 -14.43
N GLU A 264 -2.79 10.18 -13.58
CA GLU A 264 -3.91 10.13 -12.65
C GLU A 264 -4.68 11.46 -12.73
N THR A 265 -5.99 11.39 -12.52
CA THR A 265 -6.88 12.55 -12.52
C THR A 265 -7.98 12.39 -11.49
N ARG A 266 -8.46 13.53 -10.99
CA ARG A 266 -9.60 13.64 -10.07
C ARG A 266 -10.28 14.97 -10.28
N ASP A 267 -11.60 14.96 -10.31
CA ASP A 267 -12.40 16.16 -10.46
C ASP A 267 -12.34 17.05 -9.20
N GLN A 268 -12.70 18.32 -9.38
CA GLN A 268 -12.83 19.31 -8.32
C GLN A 268 -14.14 19.09 -7.57
N ASN A 269 -14.10 19.15 -6.23
CA ASN A 269 -15.29 19.14 -5.38
C ASN A 269 -15.30 20.36 -4.46
N ASP A 270 -16.21 21.28 -4.74
CA ASP A 270 -16.31 22.57 -4.02
C ASP A 270 -16.81 22.41 -2.58
N ASP A 271 -17.42 21.28 -2.23
CA ASP A 271 -17.84 20.98 -0.84
C ASP A 271 -16.62 20.74 0.08
N TYR A 272 -15.48 20.35 -0.50
CA TYR A 272 -14.23 20.07 0.21
C TYR A 272 -13.12 21.09 -0.10
N GLY A 273 -13.50 22.29 -0.54
CA GLY A 273 -12.62 23.45 -0.74
C GLY A 273 -12.13 23.65 -2.18
N ASP A 274 -11.54 24.82 -2.42
CA ASP A 274 -11.09 25.23 -3.76
C ASP A 274 -9.80 24.52 -4.19
N ASN A 275 -9.67 24.24 -5.48
CA ASN A 275 -8.46 23.68 -6.13
C ASN A 275 -8.00 22.30 -5.59
N ASN A 276 -8.95 21.42 -5.28
CA ASN A 276 -8.70 20.04 -4.90
C ASN A 276 -8.83 19.02 -6.06
N GLY A 277 -9.25 19.46 -7.26
CA GLY A 277 -9.16 18.70 -8.51
C GLY A 277 -7.80 18.83 -9.19
N TRP A 278 -7.36 17.80 -9.94
CA TRP A 278 -6.04 17.79 -10.58
C TRP A 278 -5.91 16.75 -11.69
N ASP A 279 -4.98 17.04 -12.62
CA ASP A 279 -4.47 16.13 -13.63
C ASP A 279 -2.95 16.02 -13.49
N ARG A 280 -2.41 14.81 -13.37
CA ARG A 280 -0.97 14.62 -13.14
C ARG A 280 -0.43 13.51 -14.03
N ALA A 281 0.66 13.82 -14.72
CA ALA A 281 1.40 12.88 -15.55
C ALA A 281 2.81 12.68 -14.99
N GLY A 282 3.33 11.46 -15.12
CA GLY A 282 4.58 11.03 -14.51
C GLY A 282 5.38 10.20 -15.48
N LEU A 283 6.67 10.48 -15.58
CA LEU A 283 7.65 9.69 -16.33
C LEU A 283 8.74 9.25 -15.37
N GLY A 284 9.06 7.96 -15.37
CA GLY A 284 10.11 7.39 -14.54
C GLY A 284 10.98 6.42 -15.32
N MET A 285 12.20 6.26 -14.87
CA MET A 285 13.11 5.23 -15.35
C MET A 285 13.91 4.67 -14.18
N THR A 286 14.20 3.38 -14.23
CA THR A 286 15.03 2.69 -13.25
C THR A 286 16.15 1.99 -13.99
N TYR A 287 17.39 2.21 -13.55
CA TYR A 287 18.56 1.47 -14.00
C TYR A 287 19.22 0.81 -12.78
N ALA A 288 19.06 -0.49 -12.65
CA ALA A 288 19.68 -1.26 -11.58
C ALA A 288 21.17 -1.49 -11.89
N VAL A 289 22.04 -0.95 -11.05
CA VAL A 289 23.48 -1.24 -11.10
C VAL A 289 23.72 -2.41 -10.16
N ASN A 290 24.26 -3.52 -10.70
CA ASN A 290 24.69 -4.64 -9.86
C ASN A 290 25.84 -4.18 -8.95
N GLU A 291 25.76 -4.57 -7.67
CA GLU A 291 26.73 -4.42 -6.56
C GLU A 291 27.80 -3.33 -6.69
N TRP A 292 27.78 -2.38 -5.76
CA TRP A 292 28.99 -1.63 -5.43
C TRP A 292 30.00 -2.62 -4.85
N THR A 293 31.09 -2.89 -5.58
CA THR A 293 32.26 -3.60 -5.06
C THR A 293 32.97 -2.82 -3.97
#